data_AF-I1QFY8-F1
#
_entry.id   AF-I1QFY8-F1
#
_cell.length_a   1.000
_cell.length_b   1.000
_cell.length_c   1.000
_cell.angle_alpha   90.00
_cell.angle_beta   90.00
_cell.angle_gamma   90.00
#
_symmetry.space_group_name_H-M   'P 1'
#
loop_
_entity.id
_entity.type
_entity.pdbx_description
1 polymer ?
#
loop_
_entity_poly.entity_id
_entity_poly.type
_entity_poly.pdbx_seq_one_letter_code
_entity_poly.pdbx_strand_id
1 'polypeptide(L)'
;IITIHNYIYIYIYNINVYTQADEEIWNKRQIGYVYILSTSLAVLFLAQPFLPAGYDGWMLAAFASVWGLGNVGLPCGMFGERIGKSFSRHVGHILYMTFSALVIYGIYLLAVHADPTHSASVPALALPSLGLTWEGVFGLIGVLVSFGHLFFWVKCCYTGVDRDREA
;
A
#
# COMPACT_ATOMS: atom_id res chain seq x y z
N ILE A 1 21.43 10.01 47.86
CA ILE A 1 20.25 10.80 47.43
C ILE A 1 20.44 11.36 46.02
N ILE A 2 21.50 12.15 45.75
CA ILE A 2 21.78 12.73 44.42
C ILE A 2 21.93 11.66 43.31
N THR A 3 22.66 10.57 43.57
CA THR A 3 22.86 9.48 42.59
C THR A 3 21.57 8.76 42.20
N ILE A 4 20.67 8.53 43.18
CA ILE A 4 19.39 7.87 42.96
C ILE A 4 18.46 8.80 42.16
N HIS A 5 18.48 10.11 42.46
CA HIS A 5 17.68 11.10 41.76
C HIS A 5 18.09 11.23 40.27
N ASN A 6 19.40 11.24 39.99
CA ASN A 6 19.91 11.23 38.61
C ASN A 6 19.54 9.94 37.86
N TYR A 7 19.58 8.78 38.52
CA TYR A 7 19.16 7.52 37.89
C TYR A 7 17.68 7.53 37.51
N ILE A 8 16.81 8.02 38.39
CA ILE A 8 15.37 8.14 38.12
C ILE A 8 15.11 9.11 36.98
N TYR A 9 15.80 10.26 36.94
CA TYR A 9 15.67 11.23 35.85
C TYR A 9 16.09 10.66 34.49
N ILE A 10 17.23 9.97 34.43
CA ILE A 10 17.71 9.32 33.20
C ILE A 10 16.71 8.25 32.75
N TYR A 11 16.17 7.47 33.69
CA TYR A 11 15.21 6.41 33.39
C TYR A 11 13.89 6.98 32.83
N ILE A 12 13.31 8.00 33.47
CA ILE A 12 12.09 8.67 33.01
C ILE A 12 12.32 9.34 31.65
N TYR A 13 13.46 10.02 31.47
CA TYR A 13 13.81 10.65 30.20
C TYR A 13 13.89 9.61 29.07
N ASN A 14 14.57 8.49 29.31
CA ASN A 14 14.66 7.40 28.33
C ASN A 14 13.27 6.83 28.00
N ILE A 15 12.42 6.56 28.99
CA ILE A 15 11.05 6.09 28.76
C ILE A 15 10.28 7.06 27.86
N ASN A 16 10.31 8.36 28.16
CA ASN A 16 9.60 9.38 27.38
C ASN A 16 10.11 9.47 25.93
N VAL A 17 11.41 9.27 25.70
CA VAL A 17 11.98 9.25 24.35
C VAL A 17 11.53 8.00 23.59
N TYR A 18 11.47 6.84 24.26
CA TYR A 18 10.99 5.60 23.64
C TYR A 18 9.51 5.68 23.26
N THR A 19 8.65 6.17 24.16
CA THR A 19 7.22 6.30 23.89
C THR A 19 6.94 7.27 22.74
N GLN A 20 7.63 8.41 22.68
CA GLN A 20 7.49 9.36 21.57
C GLN A 20 7.90 8.77 20.22
N ALA A 21 8.99 8.00 20.17
CA ALA A 21 9.45 7.39 18.91
C ALA A 21 8.46 6.34 18.38
N ASP A 22 7.89 5.52 19.27
CA ASP A 22 6.87 4.53 18.89
C ASP A 22 5.55 5.19 18.46
N GLU A 23 5.13 6.26 19.15
CA GLU A 23 3.97 7.07 18.76
C GLU A 23 4.15 7.72 17.38
N GLU A 24 5.35 8.22 17.07
CA GLU A 24 5.64 8.82 15.76
C GLU A 24 5.56 7.79 14.62
N ILE A 25 6.15 6.60 14.80
CA ILE A 25 6.07 5.50 13.84
C ILE A 25 4.62 5.10 13.61
N TRP A 26 3.85 4.99 14.69
CA TRP A 26 2.44 4.64 14.61
C TRP A 26 1.61 5.71 13.90
N ASN A 27 1.80 6.98 14.22
CA ASN A 27 1.07 8.08 13.60
C ASN A 27 1.28 8.11 12.07
N LYS A 28 2.52 7.88 11.60
CA LYS A 28 2.83 7.74 10.17
C LYS A 28 2.07 6.58 9.52
N ARG A 29 1.96 5.44 10.20
CA ARG A 29 1.19 4.28 9.70
C ARG A 29 -0.30 4.57 9.62
N GLN A 30 -0.88 5.14 10.68
CA GLN A 30 -2.30 5.46 10.71
C GLN A 30 -2.68 6.42 9.58
N ILE A 31 -1.87 7.46 9.35
CA ILE A 31 -2.05 8.39 8.23
C ILE A 31 -1.95 7.63 6.89
N GLY A 32 -0.96 6.75 6.74
CA GLY A 32 -0.81 5.93 5.54
C GLY A 32 -2.01 5.03 5.25
N TYR A 33 -2.56 4.36 6.27
CA TYR A 33 -3.77 3.54 6.16
C TYR A 33 -4.97 4.35 5.69
N VAL A 34 -5.26 5.47 6.37
CA VAL A 34 -6.41 6.33 6.03
C VAL A 34 -6.26 6.87 4.61
N TYR A 35 -5.07 7.33 4.25
CA TYR A 35 -4.75 7.80 2.90
C TYR A 35 -5.00 6.73 1.84
N ILE A 36 -4.47 5.51 2.03
CA ILE A 36 -4.62 4.41 1.07
C ILE A 36 -6.09 3.99 0.95
N LEU A 37 -6.78 3.77 2.07
CA LEU A 37 -8.16 3.27 2.06
C LEU A 37 -9.12 4.29 1.43
N SER A 38 -8.94 5.58 1.69
CA SER A 38 -9.75 6.63 1.08
C SER A 38 -9.41 6.85 -0.40
N THR A 39 -8.13 6.90 -0.75
CA THR A 39 -7.70 7.12 -2.15
C THR A 39 -8.05 5.93 -3.03
N SER A 40 -7.89 4.70 -2.54
CA SER A 40 -8.29 3.50 -3.27
C SER A 40 -9.78 3.46 -3.57
N LEU A 41 -10.64 3.93 -2.66
CA LEU A 41 -12.07 4.08 -2.90
C LEU A 41 -12.36 5.07 -4.04
N ALA A 42 -11.66 6.22 -4.06
CA ALA A 42 -11.78 7.20 -5.13
C ALA A 42 -11.34 6.64 -6.49
N VAL A 43 -10.20 5.92 -6.52
CA VAL A 43 -9.68 5.27 -7.73
C VAL A 43 -10.65 4.20 -8.23
N LEU A 44 -11.26 3.41 -7.33
CA LEU A 44 -12.25 2.39 -7.69
C LEU A 44 -13.45 3.02 -8.42
N PHE A 45 -14.02 4.09 -7.86
CA PHE A 45 -15.15 4.78 -8.49
C PHE A 45 -14.78 5.44 -9.82
N LEU A 46 -13.56 5.96 -9.93
CA LEU A 46 -13.06 6.52 -11.19
C LEU A 46 -12.86 5.43 -12.25
N ALA A 47 -12.38 4.26 -11.86
CA ALA A 47 -12.11 3.13 -12.76
C ALA A 47 -13.37 2.34 -13.15
N GLN A 48 -14.41 2.36 -12.30
CA GLN A 48 -15.64 1.57 -12.47
C GLN A 48 -16.27 1.67 -13.87
N PRO A 49 -16.41 2.84 -14.50
CA PRO A 49 -17.03 2.95 -15.84
C PRO A 49 -16.25 2.25 -16.95
N PHE A 50 -14.97 1.96 -16.72
CA PHE A 50 -14.05 1.39 -17.71
C PHE A 50 -13.85 -0.12 -17.52
N LEU A 51 -14.54 -0.73 -16.56
CA LEU A 51 -14.36 -2.14 -16.28
C LEU A 51 -14.99 -3.02 -17.37
N PRO A 52 -14.32 -4.14 -17.73
CA PRO A 52 -14.92 -5.14 -18.59
C PRO A 52 -16.20 -5.74 -17.96
N ALA A 53 -17.20 -6.02 -18.79
CA ALA A 53 -18.44 -6.62 -18.35
C ALA A 53 -18.20 -7.92 -17.55
N GLY A 54 -18.78 -8.00 -16.35
CA GLY A 54 -18.65 -9.15 -15.44
C GLY A 54 -17.45 -9.09 -14.47
N TYR A 55 -16.54 -8.11 -14.60
CA TYR A 55 -15.43 -7.92 -13.66
C TYR A 55 -15.80 -7.07 -12.45
N ASP A 56 -16.85 -6.24 -12.52
CA ASP A 56 -17.28 -5.32 -11.46
C ASP A 56 -17.45 -6.02 -10.11
N GLY A 57 -18.20 -7.14 -10.09
CA GLY A 57 -18.48 -7.86 -8.86
C GLY A 57 -17.22 -8.42 -8.19
N TRP A 58 -16.29 -8.96 -8.99
CA TRP A 58 -15.02 -9.48 -8.50
C TRP A 58 -14.09 -8.37 -8.00
N MET A 59 -14.06 -7.23 -8.71
CA MET A 59 -13.25 -6.10 -8.30
C MET A 59 -13.78 -5.46 -7.01
N LEU A 60 -15.09 -5.32 -6.87
CA LEU A 60 -15.72 -4.87 -5.62
C LEU A 60 -15.47 -5.85 -4.47
N ALA A 61 -15.56 -7.16 -4.71
CA ALA A 61 -15.29 -8.17 -3.68
C ALA A 61 -13.82 -8.14 -3.22
N ALA A 62 -12.88 -8.01 -4.16
CA ALA A 62 -11.46 -7.87 -3.85
C ALA A 62 -11.18 -6.59 -3.05
N PHE A 63 -11.75 -5.46 -3.49
CA PHE A 63 -11.63 -4.19 -2.77
C PHE A 63 -12.21 -4.29 -1.36
N ALA A 64 -13.43 -4.81 -1.21
CA ALA A 64 -14.08 -4.97 0.08
C ALA A 64 -13.27 -5.86 1.04
N SER A 65 -12.63 -6.91 0.51
CA SER A 65 -11.76 -7.81 1.28
C SER A 65 -10.52 -7.08 1.81
N VAL A 66 -9.84 -6.31 0.94
CA VAL A 66 -8.65 -5.53 1.31
C VAL A 66 -9.02 -4.40 2.28
N TRP A 67 -10.14 -3.72 2.02
CA TRP A 67 -10.66 -2.67 2.88
C TRP A 67 -11.02 -3.21 4.27
N GLY A 68 -11.71 -4.35 4.35
CA GLY A 68 -12.01 -5.05 5.59
C GLY A 68 -10.75 -5.46 6.35
N LEU A 69 -9.76 -6.02 5.64
CA LEU A 69 -8.47 -6.37 6.23
C LEU A 69 -7.77 -5.14 6.83
N GLY A 70 -7.81 -4.00 6.14
CA GLY A 70 -7.28 -2.73 6.67
C GLY A 70 -8.00 -2.26 7.94
N ASN A 71 -9.33 -2.40 8.01
CA ASN A 71 -10.11 -2.06 9.21
C ASN A 71 -9.85 -2.98 10.40
N VAL A 72 -9.37 -4.20 10.18
CA VAL A 72 -8.90 -5.09 11.27
C VAL A 72 -7.44 -4.79 11.62
N GLY A 73 -6.59 -4.60 10.62
CA GLY A 73 -5.16 -4.33 10.80
C GLY A 73 -4.88 -3.03 11.56
N LEU A 74 -5.67 -1.98 11.33
CA LEU A 74 -5.47 -0.68 11.98
C LEU A 74 -5.69 -0.74 13.51
N PRO A 75 -6.83 -1.21 14.04
CA PRO A 75 -7.02 -1.41 15.48
C PRO A 75 -6.02 -2.37 16.12
N CYS A 76 -5.63 -3.45 15.42
CA CYS A 76 -4.59 -4.37 15.91
C CYS A 76 -3.24 -3.68 16.12
N GLY A 77 -2.93 -2.63 15.35
CA GLY A 77 -1.71 -1.84 15.55
C GLY A 77 -1.86 -0.76 16.64
N MET A 78 -3.05 -0.15 16.75
CA MET A 78 -3.34 0.88 17.77
C MET A 78 -3.38 0.30 19.19
N PHE A 79 -4.09 -0.81 19.35
CA PHE A 79 -4.47 -1.34 20.66
C PHE A 79 -3.87 -2.72 20.94
N GLY A 80 -3.31 -3.37 19.92
CA GLY A 80 -2.79 -4.72 20.06
C GLY A 80 -1.44 -4.77 20.75
N GLU A 81 -1.19 -5.91 21.38
CA GLU A 81 0.12 -6.28 21.89
C GLU A 81 1.06 -6.69 20.74
N ARG A 82 2.25 -7.22 21.07
CA ARG A 82 3.32 -7.57 20.12
C ARG A 82 2.84 -8.27 18.84
N ILE A 83 1.96 -9.26 18.98
CA ILE A 83 1.43 -10.03 17.83
C ILE A 83 0.50 -9.15 16.98
N GLY A 84 -0.39 -8.38 17.60
CA GLY A 84 -1.31 -7.47 16.92
C GLY A 84 -0.57 -6.38 16.12
N LYS A 85 0.49 -5.81 16.71
CA LYS A 85 1.35 -4.84 16.03
C LYS A 85 2.13 -5.45 14.87
N SER A 86 2.62 -6.68 15.02
CA SER A 86 3.26 -7.41 13.92
C SER A 86 2.27 -7.67 12.78
N PHE A 87 1.06 -8.13 13.10
CA PHE A 87 -0.01 -8.35 12.13
C PHE A 87 -0.36 -7.07 11.37
N SER A 88 -0.61 -5.96 12.08
CA SER A 88 -0.89 -4.64 11.50
C SER A 88 0.18 -4.19 10.50
N ARG A 89 1.44 -4.53 10.76
CA ARG A 89 2.54 -4.22 9.87
C ARG A 89 2.50 -4.98 8.56
N HIS A 90 2.27 -6.29 8.63
CA HIS A 90 2.10 -7.11 7.43
C HIS A 90 0.87 -6.65 6.63
N VAL A 91 -0.24 -6.33 7.30
CA VAL A 91 -1.41 -5.74 6.65
C VAL A 91 -1.05 -4.43 5.96
N GLY A 92 -0.25 -3.57 6.57
CA GLY A 92 0.22 -2.32 5.96
C GLY A 92 0.93 -2.58 4.63
N HIS A 93 1.89 -3.50 4.59
CA HIS A 93 2.59 -3.88 3.35
C HIS A 93 1.63 -4.42 2.27
N ILE A 94 0.65 -5.25 2.66
CA ILE A 94 -0.39 -5.75 1.75
C ILE A 94 -1.24 -4.60 1.19
N LEU A 95 -1.63 -3.63 2.02
CA LEU A 95 -2.39 -2.46 1.59
C LEU A 95 -1.61 -1.60 0.59
N TYR A 96 -0.33 -1.31 0.84
CA TYR A 96 0.51 -0.54 -0.10
C TYR A 96 0.67 -1.24 -1.45
N MET A 97 0.88 -2.56 -1.43
CA MET A 97 1.04 -3.36 -2.63
C MET A 97 -0.25 -3.41 -3.46
N THR A 98 -1.38 -3.72 -2.82
CA THR A 98 -2.70 -3.79 -3.48
C THR A 98 -3.17 -2.42 -3.97
N PHE A 99 -2.91 -1.35 -3.21
CA PHE A 99 -3.17 0.03 -3.66
C PHE A 99 -2.39 0.37 -4.92
N SER A 100 -1.11 0.03 -4.96
CA SER A 100 -0.27 0.27 -6.13
C SER A 100 -0.79 -0.50 -7.35
N ALA A 101 -1.18 -1.76 -7.17
CA ALA A 101 -1.79 -2.56 -8.23
C ALA A 101 -3.10 -1.94 -8.74
N LEU A 102 -3.97 -1.47 -7.84
CA LEU A 102 -5.22 -0.80 -8.19
C LEU A 102 -4.98 0.48 -9.01
N VAL A 103 -4.03 1.32 -8.60
CA VAL A 103 -3.68 2.55 -9.30
C VAL A 103 -3.12 2.25 -10.69
N ILE A 104 -2.18 1.31 -10.79
CA ILE A 104 -1.59 0.88 -12.06
C ILE A 104 -2.69 0.35 -13.00
N TYR A 105 -3.61 -0.46 -12.47
CA TYR A 105 -4.72 -0.99 -13.24
C TYR A 105 -5.70 0.10 -13.69
N GLY A 106 -6.03 1.07 -12.82
CA GLY A 106 -6.86 2.21 -13.19
C GLY A 106 -6.25 3.05 -14.31
N ILE A 107 -4.93 3.30 -14.25
CA ILE A 107 -4.22 4.03 -15.31
C ILE A 107 -4.18 3.20 -16.61
N TYR A 108 -3.99 1.88 -16.52
CA TYR A 108 -4.07 0.98 -17.67
C TYR A 108 -5.45 1.07 -18.36
N LEU A 109 -6.53 1.02 -17.59
CA LEU A 109 -7.88 1.16 -18.13
C LEU A 109 -8.06 2.51 -18.85
N LEU A 110 -7.59 3.60 -18.25
CA LEU A 110 -7.61 4.92 -18.88
C LEU A 110 -6.79 4.95 -20.18
N ALA A 111 -5.61 4.33 -20.20
CA ALA A 111 -4.74 4.30 -21.38
C ALA A 111 -5.37 3.51 -22.53
N VAL A 112 -5.96 2.34 -22.25
CA VAL A 112 -6.66 1.53 -23.26
C VAL A 112 -7.86 2.25 -23.84
N HIS A 113 -8.65 2.93 -23.01
CA HIS A 113 -9.84 3.66 -23.47
C HIS A 113 -9.51 4.98 -24.20
N ALA A 114 -8.34 5.57 -23.92
CA ALA A 114 -7.87 6.78 -24.60
C ALA A 114 -7.21 6.50 -25.96
N ASP A 115 -6.91 5.24 -26.31
CA ASP A 115 -6.20 4.90 -27.54
C ASP A 115 -7.11 5.02 -28.78
N PRO A 116 -6.81 5.96 -29.72
CA PRO A 116 -7.64 6.18 -30.90
C PRO A 116 -7.64 5.00 -31.89
N THR A 117 -6.70 4.05 -31.79
CA THR A 117 -6.68 2.86 -32.66
C THR A 117 -7.86 1.91 -32.41
N HIS A 118 -8.50 1.98 -31.24
CA HIS A 118 -9.74 1.23 -30.97
C HIS A 118 -10.98 1.85 -31.63
N SER A 119 -10.86 3.08 -32.18
CA SER A 119 -11.95 3.84 -32.79
C SER A 119 -11.73 4.23 -34.26
N ALA A 120 -10.61 3.88 -34.89
CA ALA A 120 -10.30 4.36 -36.25
C ALA A 120 -9.89 3.23 -37.21
N SER A 121 -10.79 2.92 -38.15
CA SER A 121 -10.58 2.06 -39.31
C SER A 121 -9.75 2.72 -40.41
N VAL A 122 -8.51 3.13 -40.14
CA VAL A 122 -7.63 3.76 -41.14
C VAL A 122 -6.33 2.96 -41.30
N PRO A 123 -5.92 2.56 -42.52
CA PRO A 123 -4.69 1.82 -42.73
C PRO A 123 -3.50 2.79 -42.62
N ALA A 124 -2.83 2.80 -41.47
CA ALA A 124 -1.59 3.54 -41.28
C ALA A 124 -0.38 2.68 -41.70
N LEU A 125 0.46 3.26 -42.56
CA LEU A 125 1.75 2.73 -43.00
C LEU A 125 2.55 2.15 -41.81
N ALA A 126 2.82 0.85 -41.85
CA ALA A 126 3.53 0.13 -40.81
C ALA A 126 5.02 0.54 -40.78
N LEU A 127 5.38 1.50 -39.92
CA LEU A 127 6.69 1.42 -39.27
C LEU A 127 6.71 0.18 -38.37
N PRO A 128 7.86 -0.47 -38.16
CA PRO A 128 7.98 -1.53 -37.17
C PRO A 128 7.76 -0.90 -35.81
N SER A 129 6.51 -0.86 -35.35
CA SER A 129 6.24 -0.63 -33.94
C SER A 129 6.96 -1.76 -33.22
N LEU A 130 7.82 -1.41 -32.25
CA LEU A 130 8.05 -2.36 -31.17
C LEU A 130 6.63 -2.68 -30.67
N GLY A 131 6.11 -3.87 -30.96
CA GLY A 131 4.71 -4.25 -30.74
C GLY A 131 4.35 -4.38 -29.26
N LEU A 132 4.75 -3.41 -28.44
CA LEU A 132 4.38 -3.30 -27.04
C LEU A 132 2.92 -2.87 -26.97
N THR A 133 2.07 -3.83 -26.62
CA THR A 133 0.70 -3.57 -26.20
C THR A 133 0.71 -2.85 -24.86
N TRP A 134 -0.32 -2.04 -24.58
CA TRP A 134 -0.51 -1.45 -23.25
C TRP A 134 -0.55 -2.51 -22.15
N GLU A 135 -1.08 -3.70 -22.47
CA GLU A 135 -1.03 -4.86 -21.58
C GLU A 135 0.40 -5.25 -21.21
N GLY A 136 1.32 -5.34 -22.17
CA GLY A 136 2.73 -5.66 -21.92
C GLY A 136 3.45 -4.57 -21.10
N VAL A 137 3.19 -3.30 -21.40
CA VAL A 137 3.78 -2.16 -20.68
C VAL A 137 3.33 -2.15 -19.21
N PHE A 138 2.02 -2.17 -18.97
CA PHE A 138 1.47 -2.11 -17.62
C PHE A 138 1.69 -3.43 -16.85
N GLY A 139 1.78 -4.56 -17.55
CA GLY A 139 2.21 -5.83 -16.97
C GLY A 139 3.64 -5.76 -16.41
N LEU A 140 4.58 -5.22 -17.19
CA LEU A 140 5.97 -5.02 -16.72
C LEU A 140 6.04 -4.04 -15.54
N ILE A 141 5.33 -2.92 -15.61
CA ILE A 141 5.25 -1.94 -14.50
C ILE A 141 4.70 -2.62 -13.24
N GLY A 142 3.60 -3.38 -13.38
CA GLY A 142 2.99 -4.12 -12.29
C GLY A 142 3.96 -5.10 -11.62
N VAL A 143 4.72 -5.87 -12.42
CA VAL A 143 5.75 -6.79 -11.91
C VAL A 143 6.86 -6.04 -11.17
N LEU A 144 7.39 -4.97 -11.75
CA LEU A 144 8.48 -4.20 -11.14
C LEU A 144 8.05 -3.56 -9.81
N VAL A 145 6.86 -2.97 -9.77
CA VAL A 145 6.32 -2.33 -8.56
C VAL A 145 6.01 -3.38 -7.49
N SER A 146 5.40 -4.51 -7.87
CA SER A 146 5.12 -5.62 -6.97
C SER A 146 6.40 -6.22 -6.38
N PHE A 147 7.43 -6.40 -7.21
CA PHE A 147 8.76 -6.84 -6.77
C PHE A 147 9.38 -5.84 -5.80
N GLY A 148 9.28 -4.53 -6.07
CA GLY A 148 9.74 -3.48 -5.16
C GLY A 148 9.07 -3.59 -3.79
N HIS A 149 7.74 -3.69 -3.74
CA HIS A 149 7.00 -3.87 -2.49
C HIS A 149 7.44 -5.12 -1.74
N LEU A 150 7.53 -6.26 -2.44
CA LEU A 150 7.95 -7.52 -1.82
C LEU A 150 9.39 -7.45 -1.28
N PHE A 151 10.31 -6.88 -2.06
CA PHE A 151 11.71 -6.70 -1.66
C PHE A 151 11.82 -5.82 -0.41
N PHE A 152 11.12 -4.68 -0.37
CA PHE A 152 11.10 -3.81 0.81
C PHE A 152 10.46 -4.49 2.01
N TRP A 153 9.35 -5.21 1.81
CA TRP A 153 8.70 -5.96 2.87
C TRP A 153 9.65 -6.99 3.49
N VAL A 154 10.28 -7.83 2.66
CA VAL A 154 11.25 -8.83 3.10
C VAL A 154 12.43 -8.18 3.83
N LYS A 155 12.98 -7.08 3.28
CA LYS A 155 14.06 -6.32 3.92
C LYS A 155 13.63 -5.81 5.30
N CYS A 156 12.44 -5.23 5.42
CA CYS A 156 11.91 -4.74 6.70
C CYS A 156 11.75 -5.87 7.72
N CYS A 157 11.30 -7.05 7.31
CA CYS A 157 11.26 -8.22 8.17
C CYS A 157 12.65 -8.63 8.68
N TYR A 158 13.68 -8.56 7.84
CA TYR A 158 15.07 -8.91 8.22
C TYR A 158 15.75 -7.86 9.11
N THR A 159 15.61 -6.57 8.77
CA THR A 159 16.29 -5.50 9.51
C THR A 159 15.55 -5.09 10.78
N GLY A 160 14.25 -5.39 10.85
CA GLY A 160 13.38 -4.94 11.92
C GLY A 160 13.25 -3.40 11.98
N VAL A 161 13.58 -2.69 10.90
CA VAL A 161 13.54 -1.21 10.87
C VAL A 161 12.14 -0.66 11.15
N ASP A 162 11.13 -1.45 10.83
CA ASP A 162 9.73 -1.15 11.08
C ASP A 162 9.18 -1.86 12.32
N ARG A 163 10.01 -2.49 13.16
CA ARG A 163 9.55 -2.99 14.46
C ARG A 163 9.37 -1.82 15.40
N ASP A 164 8.23 -1.83 16.10
CA ASP A 164 8.03 -0.97 17.26
C ASP A 164 9.06 -1.40 18.31
N ARG A 165 9.68 -0.44 19.01
CA ARG A 165 10.74 -0.78 19.97
C ARG A 165 10.09 -1.48 21.15
N GLU A 166 10.55 -2.68 21.47
CA GLU A 166 10.06 -3.40 22.65
C GLU A 166 10.58 -2.65 23.88
N ALA A 167 9.66 -2.08 24.66
CA ALA A 167 9.92 -1.46 25.96
C ALA A 167 10.30 -2.50 27.02
#